data_AF-A0A0Q6VSK2-F1
#
_entry.id   AF-A0A0Q6VSK2-F1
#
_cell.length_a   1.000
_cell.length_b   1.000
_cell.length_c   1.000
_cell.angle_alpha   90.00
_cell.angle_beta   90.00
_cell.angle_gamma   90.00
#
_symmetry.space_group_name_H-M   'P 1'
#
loop_
_entity.id
_entity.type
_entity.pdbx_description
1 polymer ?
#
loop_
_entity_poly.entity_id
_entity_poly.type
_entity_poly.pdbx_seq_one_letter_code
_entity_poly.pdbx_strand_id
1 'polypeptide(L)' 'MTKHFENATAETATRVWEVTTFCKDHRIEKDEEAQLRRLFGAFATESELFHNTQRSPRWRD' A
#
# COMPACT_ATOMS: atom_id res chain seq x y z
N MET A 1 21.65 -1.06 23.66
CA MET A 1 21.77 -1.07 22.19
C MET A 1 20.49 -1.66 21.64
N THR A 2 19.56 -0.81 21.20
CA THR A 2 18.19 -1.17 20.85
C THR A 2 18.18 -1.99 19.56
N LYS A 3 18.02 -3.30 19.69
CA LYS A 3 17.75 -4.20 18.57
C LYS A 3 16.24 -4.17 18.31
N HIS A 4 15.80 -3.30 17.42
CA HIS A 4 14.52 -3.42 16.73
C HIS A 4 14.83 -3.60 15.26
N PHE A 5 15.01 -4.85 14.84
CA PHE A 5 14.78 -5.21 13.46
C PHE A 5 13.65 -6.22 13.52
N GLU A 6 12.46 -5.70 13.31
CA GLU A 6 11.22 -6.45 13.30
C GLU A 6 11.38 -7.62 12.33
N ASN A 7 11.08 -8.82 12.84
CA ASN A 7 11.04 -10.04 12.06
C ASN A 7 10.16 -9.76 10.82
N ALA A 8 10.79 -9.69 9.65
CA ALA A 8 10.10 -9.84 8.38
C ALA A 8 9.54 -11.27 8.39
N THR A 9 8.33 -11.42 8.90
CA THR A 9 7.57 -12.66 8.86
C THR A 9 7.49 -13.08 7.40
N ALA A 10 8.14 -14.20 7.15
CA ALA A 10 7.99 -14.97 5.93
C ALA A 10 6.50 -15.32 5.74
N GLU A 11 6.10 -15.46 4.47
CA GLU A 11 4.98 -16.31 4.04
C GLU A 11 3.54 -15.79 4.23
N THR A 12 3.24 -14.57 3.75
CA THR A 12 1.91 -14.34 3.19
C THR A 12 2.03 -14.36 1.67
N ALA A 13 1.36 -15.33 1.02
CA ALA A 13 1.12 -15.28 -0.41
C ALA A 13 0.45 -13.94 -0.71
N THR A 14 1.24 -12.96 -1.14
CA THR A 14 0.80 -11.57 -1.16
C THR A 14 -0.08 -11.43 -2.38
N ARG A 15 -1.39 -11.49 -2.16
CA ARG A 15 -2.38 -11.39 -3.23
C ARG A 15 -2.07 -10.13 -4.02
N VAL A 16 -1.73 -10.29 -5.30
CA VAL A 16 -1.47 -9.17 -6.19
C VAL A 16 -2.81 -8.63 -6.67
N TRP A 17 -2.98 -7.33 -6.54
CA TRP A 17 -4.16 -6.60 -7.00
C TRP A 17 -3.77 -5.61 -8.08
N GLU A 18 -4.68 -5.41 -9.02
CA GLU A 18 -4.65 -4.21 -9.85
C GLU A 18 -4.98 -3.01 -8.95
N VAL A 19 -4.12 -1.99 -8.97
CA VAL A 19 -4.24 -0.81 -8.09
C VAL A 19 -5.61 -0.15 -8.25
N THR A 20 -6.08 0.02 -9.48
CA THR A 20 -7.38 0.64 -9.76
C THR A 20 -8.56 -0.20 -9.24
N THR A 21 -8.50 -1.53 -9.32
CA THR A 21 -9.54 -2.40 -8.79
C THR A 21 -9.55 -2.37 -7.26
N PHE A 22 -8.39 -2.40 -6.62
CA PHE A 22 -8.26 -2.23 -5.17
C PHE A 22 -8.80 -0.87 -4.70
N CYS A 23 -8.41 0.23 -5.37
CA CYS A 23 -8.87 1.57 -5.01
C CYS A 23 -10.39 1.71 -5.13
N LYS A 24 -11.02 1.07 -6.13
CA LYS A 24 -12.49 1.02 -6.27
C LYS A 24 -13.16 0.26 -5.13
N ASP A 25 -12.64 -0.91 -4.77
CA ASP A 25 -13.22 -1.77 -3.73
C ASP A 25 -13.10 -1.13 -2.33
N HIS A 26 -11.94 -0.53 -2.05
CA HIS A 26 -11.63 0.12 -0.77
C HIS A 26 -12.03 1.60 -0.67
N ARG A 27 -12.68 2.17 -1.70
CA ARG A 27 -13.08 3.60 -1.78
C ARG A 27 -11.93 4.58 -1.54
N ILE A 28 -10.75 4.25 -2.07
CA ILE A 28 -9.57 5.11 -2.00
C ILE A 28 -9.77 6.33 -2.90
N GLU A 29 -9.33 7.51 -2.45
CA GLU A 29 -9.42 8.73 -3.24
C GLU A 29 -8.54 8.66 -4.50
N LYS A 30 -8.92 9.37 -5.55
CA LYS A 30 -8.19 9.36 -6.83
C LYS A 30 -6.74 9.88 -6.70
N ASP A 31 -6.49 10.76 -5.75
CA ASP A 31 -5.15 11.29 -5.48
C ASP A 31 -4.23 10.19 -4.89
N GLU A 32 -4.74 9.43 -3.92
CA GLU A 32 -4.06 8.26 -3.39
C GLU A 32 -3.90 7.16 -4.45
N GLU A 33 -4.90 6.90 -5.30
CA GLU A 33 -4.75 5.97 -6.43
C GLU A 33 -3.60 6.39 -7.36
N ALA A 34 -3.50 7.68 -7.68
CA ALA A 34 -2.42 8.20 -8.51
C ALA A 34 -1.05 8.03 -7.84
N GLN A 35 -0.97 8.23 -6.53
CA GLN A 35 0.25 8.01 -5.76
C GLN A 35 0.64 6.52 -5.71
N LEU A 36 -0.31 5.63 -5.44
CA LEU A 36 -0.10 4.19 -5.44
C LEU A 36 0.36 3.71 -6.82
N ARG A 37 -0.28 4.19 -7.89
CA ARG A 37 0.15 3.91 -9.27
C ARG A 37 1.53 4.45 -9.59
N ARG A 38 1.92 5.59 -9.01
CA ARG A 38 3.26 6.16 -9.20
C ARG A 38 4.34 5.35 -8.47
N LEU A 39 4.01 4.79 -7.31
CA LEU A 39 4.92 4.00 -6.49
C LEU A 39 5.08 2.57 -7.01
N PHE A 40 3.97 1.91 -7.35
CA PHE A 40 3.93 0.48 -7.65
C PHE A 40 3.62 0.15 -9.13
N GLY A 41 3.03 1.09 -9.87
CA GLY A 41 2.55 0.85 -11.24
C GLY A 41 1.11 0.33 -11.27
N ALA A 42 0.81 -0.55 -12.23
CA ALA A 42 -0.56 -1.04 -12.44
C ALA A 42 -0.98 -2.14 -11.44
N PHE A 43 -0.01 -2.87 -10.89
CA PHE A 43 -0.22 -3.99 -9.97
C PHE A 43 0.67 -3.84 -8.76
N ALA A 44 0.12 -4.16 -7.59
CA ALA A 44 0.83 -4.12 -6.33
C ALA A 44 0.28 -5.21 -5.42
N THR A 45 1.02 -5.60 -4.41
CA THR A 45 0.50 -6.54 -3.44
C THR A 45 -0.51 -5.87 -2.51
N GLU A 46 -1.50 -6.63 -2.04
CA GLU A 46 -2.52 -6.13 -1.10
C GLU A 46 -1.87 -5.47 0.12
N SER A 47 -0.80 -6.07 0.65
CA SER A 47 -0.08 -5.55 1.80
C SER A 47 0.63 -4.22 1.50
N GLU A 48 1.25 -4.07 0.32
CA GLU A 48 1.86 -2.80 -0.09
C GLU A 48 0.84 -1.69 -0.25
N LEU A 49 -0.30 -2.00 -0.89
CA LEU A 49 -1.41 -1.07 -1.07
C LEU A 49 -1.97 -0.64 0.29
N PHE A 50 -2.31 -1.59 1.16
CA PHE A 50 -2.89 -1.33 2.47
C PHE A 50 -1.93 -0.57 3.41
N HIS A 51 -0.62 -0.81 3.30
CA HIS A 51 0.36 -0.07 4.08
C HIS A 51 0.49 1.39 3.62
N ASN A 52 0.35 1.64 2.31
CA ASN A 52 0.49 2.99 1.74
C ASN A 52 -0.80 3.80 1.82
N THR A 53 -1.99 3.18 1.83
CA THR A 53 -3.27 3.87 2.06
C THR A 53 -3.49 4.21 3.54
N GLN A 54 -3.09 3.34 4.46
CA GLN A 54 -3.26 3.59 5.90
C GLN A 54 -2.29 4.62 6.46
N ARG A 55 -1.10 4.76 5.87
CA ARG A 55 -0.23 5.90 6.18
C ARG A 55 -0.85 7.15 5.57
N SER A 56 -1.78 7.75 6.31
CA SER A 56 -2.41 9.00 5.94
C SER A 56 -1.38 10.00 5.40
N PRO A 57 -1.74 10.77 4.38
CA PRO A 57 -0.86 11.74 3.77
C PRO A 57 -0.35 12.74 4.81
N ARG A 58 0.95 12.69 5.12
CA ARG A 58 1.65 13.69 5.94
C ARG A 58 1.87 15.01 5.16
N TRP A 59 0.92 15.37 4.29
CA TRP A 59 0.91 16.57 3.48
C TRP A 59 -0.36 17.42 3.65
N ARG A 60 -1.26 17.05 4.58
CA ARG A 60 -2.26 17.98 5.11
C ARG A 60 -1.62 18.84 6.20
N ASP A 61 -0.74 19.75 5.79
CA ASP A 61 -0.38 20.97 6.54
C ASP A 61 -0.41 22.15 5.57
#